data_AF-A0A640S8L6-F1
#
_entry.id   AF-A0A640S8L6-F1
#
_cell.length_a   1.000
_cell.length_b   1.000
_cell.length_c   1.000
_cell.angle_alpha   90.00
_cell.angle_beta   90.00
_cell.angle_gamma   90.00
#
_symmetry.space_group_name_H-M   'P 1'
#
loop_
_entity.id
_entity.type
_entity.pdbx_description
1 polymer ?
#
loop_
_entity_poly.entity_id
_entity_poly.type
_entity_poly.pdbx_seq_one_letter_code
_entity_poly.pdbx_strand_id
1 'polypeptide(L)'
;MIRARARLLPWGTDAAVRRVVARLSAWGDDGPWGGRRGFDSLVQVATGIAAVEADAGSASEDSPESSGGARPGGTPGALPAQALDHGTGYLLAAAVLRALTEQSRTGGSFLATLALARTARWLLDDLTDDGERPSGPERPGPRPETSGPRPETPGAGAYDPARHLGETDSTLGRLRHALPPVSFDGAPATWTTPPGRCGTDAPVWR
;
A
#
# COMPACT_ATOMS: atom_id res chain seq x y z
N MET A 1 -5.72 8.71 -9.74
CA MET A 1 -5.27 9.95 -9.04
C MET A 1 -5.46 9.74 -7.55
N ILE A 2 -4.38 9.52 -6.80
CA ILE A 2 -4.43 9.20 -5.35
C ILE A 2 -5.13 10.34 -4.60
N ARG A 3 -6.35 10.09 -4.10
CA ARG A 3 -6.96 10.89 -3.02
C ARG A 3 -6.71 10.21 -1.69
N ALA A 4 -5.43 9.96 -1.37
CA ALA A 4 -5.04 9.88 0.03
C ALA A 4 -5.48 11.21 0.66
N ARG A 5 -6.40 11.18 1.63
CA ARG A 5 -6.69 12.37 2.46
C ARG A 5 -5.49 12.66 3.35
N ALA A 6 -4.37 13.07 2.75
CA ALA A 6 -3.31 13.81 3.41
C ALA A 6 -3.89 15.20 3.67
N ARG A 7 -4.47 15.41 4.85
CA ARG A 7 -4.90 16.74 5.29
C ARG A 7 -3.66 17.54 5.64
N LEU A 8 -3.16 18.32 4.69
CA LEU A 8 -2.15 19.35 4.94
C LEU A 8 -2.85 20.51 5.66
N LEU A 9 -2.80 20.53 6.99
CA LEU A 9 -3.29 21.64 7.80
C LEU A 9 -2.12 22.50 8.28
N PRO A 10 -2.25 23.84 8.27
CA PRO A 10 -1.27 24.73 8.88
C PRO A 10 -1.19 24.46 10.39
N TRP A 11 0.01 24.21 10.90
CA TRP A 11 0.26 23.94 12.31
C TRP A 11 0.92 25.14 13.00
N GLY A 12 0.22 25.80 13.92
CA GLY A 12 0.75 26.87 14.80
C GLY A 12 0.97 28.24 14.12
N THR A 13 0.78 29.33 14.87
CA THR A 13 0.86 30.73 14.39
C THR A 13 2.24 31.37 14.56
N ASP A 14 3.27 30.62 14.93
CA ASP A 14 4.60 31.18 15.14
C ASP A 14 5.35 31.28 13.81
N ALA A 15 5.40 32.50 13.26
CA ALA A 15 5.88 32.82 11.91
C ALA A 15 7.35 32.43 11.66
N ALA A 16 8.11 32.06 12.70
CA ALA A 16 9.50 31.63 12.60
C ALA A 16 9.68 30.12 12.36
N VAL A 17 8.67 29.28 12.62
CA VAL A 17 8.83 27.82 12.63
C VAL A 17 8.35 27.21 11.31
N ARG A 18 9.30 26.69 10.52
CA ARG A 18 9.04 25.89 9.31
C ARG A 18 9.20 24.41 9.63
N ARG A 19 8.12 23.73 9.99
CA ARG A 19 8.14 22.29 10.32
C ARG A 19 7.24 21.49 9.40
N VAL A 20 7.75 20.35 8.94
CA VAL A 20 6.94 19.28 8.38
C VAL A 20 6.89 18.17 9.41
N VAL A 21 5.69 17.86 9.89
CA VAL A 21 5.44 16.79 10.85
C VAL A 21 4.69 15.68 10.13
N ALA A 22 5.19 14.46 10.23
CA ALA A 22 4.54 13.28 9.68
C ALA A 22 4.14 12.35 10.83
N ARG A 23 2.90 11.89 10.82
CA ARG A 23 2.33 10.95 11.80
C ARG A 23 1.86 9.70 11.07
N LEU A 24 2.25 8.56 11.61
CA LEU A 24 1.84 7.25 11.16
C LEU A 24 1.19 6.51 12.32
N SER A 25 0.03 5.93 12.08
CA SER A 25 -0.65 5.03 13.04
C SER A 25 -1.18 3.79 12.34
N ALA A 26 -1.54 2.75 13.11
CA ALA A 26 -2.19 1.59 12.54
C ALA A 26 -3.65 1.90 12.14
N TRP A 27 -4.38 2.62 12.99
CA TRP A 27 -5.85 2.72 12.90
C TRP A 27 -6.39 4.10 12.50
N GLY A 28 -5.55 5.14 12.52
CA GLY A 28 -5.98 6.54 12.42
C GLY A 28 -6.30 7.16 13.79
N ASP A 29 -6.56 8.47 13.80
CA ASP A 29 -6.83 9.21 15.04
C ASP A 29 -8.32 9.13 15.46
N ASP A 30 -9.19 8.72 14.53
CA ASP A 30 -10.64 8.67 14.71
C ASP A 30 -11.10 7.23 15.01
N GLY A 31 -12.15 7.11 15.81
CA GLY A 31 -12.83 5.84 16.07
C GLY A 31 -12.24 5.00 17.22
N PRO A 32 -12.86 3.86 17.53
CA PRO A 32 -12.64 3.12 18.77
C PRO A 32 -11.24 2.47 18.89
N TRP A 33 -10.47 2.45 17.80
CA TRP A 33 -9.16 1.81 17.74
C TRP A 33 -7.99 2.82 17.70
N GLY A 34 -8.24 4.13 17.64
CA GLY A 34 -7.17 5.12 17.46
C GLY A 34 -6.10 5.13 18.55
N GLY A 35 -6.45 4.75 19.77
CA GLY A 35 -5.50 4.59 20.89
C GLY A 35 -4.86 3.21 21.01
N ARG A 36 -5.15 2.26 20.12
CA ARG A 36 -4.67 0.88 20.20
C ARG A 36 -3.35 0.72 19.46
N ARG A 37 -2.51 -0.19 19.96
CA ARG A 37 -1.37 -0.70 19.21
C ARG A 37 -1.86 -1.42 17.95
N GLY A 38 -1.04 -1.44 16.91
CA GLY A 38 -1.31 -2.20 15.71
C GLY A 38 -0.02 -2.56 15.00
N PHE A 39 -0.10 -3.67 14.28
CA PHE A 39 0.90 -4.17 13.36
C PHE A 39 0.21 -4.40 12.03
N ASP A 40 0.97 -4.40 10.94
CA ASP A 40 0.46 -4.73 9.60
C ASP A 40 -0.45 -5.96 9.61
N SER A 41 -0.02 -7.06 10.20
CA SER A 41 -0.80 -8.30 10.31
C SER A 41 -2.13 -8.14 11.07
N LEU A 42 -2.15 -7.37 12.16
CA LEU A 42 -3.39 -7.08 12.89
C LEU A 42 -4.36 -6.25 12.04
N VAL A 43 -3.83 -5.31 11.26
CA VAL A 43 -4.64 -4.50 10.35
C VAL A 43 -5.17 -5.38 9.22
N GLN A 44 -4.36 -6.26 8.62
CA GLN A 44 -4.81 -7.18 7.58
C GLN A 44 -5.99 -8.05 8.04
N VAL A 45 -5.92 -8.60 9.27
CA VAL A 45 -7.01 -9.38 9.86
C VAL A 45 -8.24 -8.50 10.08
N ALA A 46 -8.08 -7.34 10.69
CA ALA A 46 -9.18 -6.47 11.07
C ALA A 46 -9.90 -5.83 9.87
N THR A 47 -9.22 -5.64 8.74
CA THR A 47 -9.78 -5.03 7.54
C THR A 47 -10.30 -6.04 6.51
N GLY A 48 -10.10 -7.34 6.74
CA GLY A 48 -10.56 -8.40 5.84
C GLY A 48 -9.57 -8.81 4.73
N ILE A 49 -8.37 -8.20 4.67
CA ILE A 49 -7.31 -8.65 3.75
C ILE A 49 -6.96 -10.11 4.04
N ALA A 50 -6.86 -10.48 5.31
CA ALA A 50 -6.54 -11.86 5.68
C ALA A 50 -7.62 -12.87 5.24
N ALA A 51 -8.87 -12.44 5.07
CA ALA A 51 -9.92 -13.28 4.51
C ALA A 51 -9.77 -13.44 2.98
N VAL A 52 -9.50 -12.34 2.27
CA VAL A 52 -9.22 -12.37 0.81
C VAL A 52 -8.01 -13.26 0.49
N GLU A 53 -6.93 -13.10 1.25
CA GLU A 53 -5.71 -13.90 1.09
C GLU A 53 -5.87 -15.36 1.53
N ALA A 54 -6.90 -15.68 2.32
CA ALA A 54 -7.24 -17.06 2.66
C ALA A 54 -7.72 -17.83 1.41
N ASP A 55 -8.58 -17.19 0.63
CA ASP A 55 -9.20 -17.76 -0.57
C ASP A 55 -8.28 -17.69 -1.80
N ALA A 56 -7.36 -16.72 -1.85
CA ALA A 56 -6.45 -16.50 -2.98
C ALA A 56 -5.38 -17.58 -3.17
N GLY A 57 -5.38 -18.65 -2.36
CA GLY A 57 -4.42 -19.75 -2.48
C GLY A 57 -2.97 -19.28 -2.37
N SER A 58 -2.71 -18.29 -1.49
CA SER A 58 -1.42 -17.60 -1.27
C SER A 58 -0.26 -18.58 -1.03
N ALA A 59 0.20 -19.17 -2.13
CA ALA A 59 1.39 -19.97 -2.22
C ALA A 59 2.55 -18.99 -2.26
N SER A 60 3.29 -18.90 -1.16
CA SER A 60 4.73 -18.79 -1.33
C SER A 60 5.18 -20.12 -1.93
N GLU A 61 5.68 -20.10 -3.16
CA GLU A 61 6.26 -21.28 -3.82
C GLU A 61 7.41 -21.89 -2.98
N ASP A 62 7.95 -21.12 -2.03
CA ASP A 62 9.03 -21.49 -1.12
C ASP A 62 8.59 -22.19 0.19
N SER A 63 7.29 -22.37 0.43
CA SER A 63 6.84 -23.15 1.59
C SER A 63 6.94 -24.65 1.28
N PRO A 64 7.71 -25.47 2.03
CA PRO A 64 7.80 -26.92 1.81
C PRO A 64 6.45 -27.63 2.02
N GLU A 65 5.50 -26.96 2.67
CA GLU A 65 4.13 -27.41 2.90
C GLU A 65 3.22 -27.28 1.66
N SER A 66 3.71 -26.69 0.56
CA SER A 66 3.01 -26.60 -0.73
C SER A 66 2.89 -27.94 -1.46
N SER A 67 3.48 -29.01 -0.91
CA SER A 67 3.32 -30.37 -1.41
C SER A 67 2.08 -31.04 -0.78
N GLY A 68 0.90 -30.70 -1.28
CA GLY A 68 -0.25 -31.63 -1.23
C GLY A 68 -1.24 -31.52 -0.07
N GLY A 69 -1.58 -30.32 0.40
CA GLY A 69 -2.73 -30.12 1.29
C GLY A 69 -3.42 -28.79 1.06
N ALA A 70 -4.70 -28.81 0.70
CA ALA A 70 -5.53 -27.60 0.78
C ALA A 70 -5.45 -27.07 2.23
N ARG A 71 -5.11 -25.79 2.42
CA ARG A 71 -5.16 -25.18 3.76
C ARG A 71 -6.56 -25.40 4.32
N PRO A 72 -6.71 -25.80 5.60
CA PRO A 72 -8.02 -25.97 6.20
C PRO A 72 -8.84 -24.69 5.99
N GLY A 73 -10.05 -24.84 5.43
CA GLY A 73 -10.95 -23.71 5.21
C GLY A 73 -11.12 -22.89 6.48
N GLY A 74 -10.99 -21.56 6.37
CA GLY A 74 -11.06 -20.64 7.51
C GLY A 74 -9.72 -20.23 8.13
N THR A 75 -8.58 -20.71 7.62
CA THR A 75 -7.27 -20.20 8.05
C THR A 75 -6.98 -18.84 7.40
N PRO A 76 -6.77 -17.74 8.15
CA PRO A 76 -6.44 -16.44 7.56
C PRO A 76 -5.19 -16.51 6.67
N GLY A 77 -5.21 -15.83 5.53
CA GLY A 77 -4.04 -15.56 4.71
C GLY A 77 -3.29 -14.30 5.15
N ALA A 78 -2.17 -14.03 4.50
CA ALA A 78 -1.40 -12.82 4.69
C ALA A 78 -0.76 -12.40 3.37
N LEU A 79 -0.63 -11.09 3.16
CA LEU A 79 0.15 -10.56 2.04
C LEU A 79 1.62 -11.03 2.16
N PRO A 80 2.33 -11.23 1.03
CA PRO A 80 3.69 -11.81 0.99
C PRO A 80 4.79 -10.92 1.61
N ALA A 81 4.42 -9.76 2.15
CA ALA A 81 5.28 -8.84 2.85
C ALA A 81 4.46 -8.04 3.89
N GLN A 82 5.13 -7.24 4.71
CA GLN A 82 4.49 -6.15 5.48
C GLN A 82 4.05 -5.03 4.50
N ALA A 83 3.10 -5.37 3.63
CA ALA A 83 2.72 -4.58 2.47
C ALA A 83 2.01 -3.27 2.86
N LEU A 84 1.26 -3.27 3.97
CA LEU A 84 0.66 -2.04 4.51
C LEU A 84 1.75 -1.16 5.10
N ASP A 85 2.66 -1.69 5.92
CA ASP A 85 3.77 -0.89 6.47
C ASP A 85 4.61 -0.28 5.35
N HIS A 86 4.96 -1.08 4.34
CA HIS A 86 5.79 -0.65 3.22
C HIS A 86 5.05 0.37 2.34
N GLY A 87 3.82 0.07 1.95
CA GLY A 87 2.99 0.95 1.12
C GLY A 87 2.67 2.27 1.82
N THR A 88 2.27 2.23 3.09
CA THR A 88 2.01 3.44 3.87
C THR A 88 3.29 4.24 4.12
N GLY A 89 4.44 3.57 4.29
CA GLY A 89 5.75 4.21 4.40
C GLY A 89 6.09 5.06 3.17
N TYR A 90 5.87 4.55 1.96
CA TYR A 90 6.07 5.35 0.74
C TYR A 90 5.07 6.49 0.60
N LEU A 91 3.80 6.25 0.94
CA LEU A 91 2.80 7.33 0.96
C LEU A 91 3.20 8.44 1.95
N LEU A 92 3.79 8.08 3.10
CA LEU A 92 4.29 9.03 4.09
C LEU A 92 5.46 9.84 3.51
N ALA A 93 6.43 9.18 2.89
CA ALA A 93 7.56 9.84 2.23
C ALA A 93 7.10 10.81 1.14
N ALA A 94 6.18 10.37 0.27
CA ALA A 94 5.59 11.22 -0.75
C ALA A 94 4.86 12.44 -0.16
N ALA A 95 4.12 12.25 0.93
CA ALA A 95 3.44 13.35 1.63
C ALA A 95 4.44 14.36 2.23
N VAL A 96 5.55 13.88 2.80
CA VAL A 96 6.63 14.74 3.33
C VAL A 96 7.29 15.52 2.21
N LEU A 97 7.67 14.88 1.11
CA LEU A 97 8.27 15.56 -0.05
C LEU A 97 7.33 16.60 -0.64
N ARG A 98 6.04 16.27 -0.75
CA ARG A 98 4.99 17.21 -1.18
C ARG A 98 4.91 18.41 -0.24
N ALA A 99 4.89 18.17 1.07
CA ALA A 99 4.82 19.22 2.08
C ALA A 99 6.07 20.13 2.05
N LEU A 100 7.27 19.58 1.90
CA LEU A 100 8.51 20.35 1.76
C LEU A 100 8.49 21.21 0.49
N THR A 101 7.98 20.67 -0.61
CA THR A 101 7.84 21.41 -1.89
C THR A 101 6.87 22.58 -1.75
N GLU A 102 5.75 22.38 -1.05
CA GLU A 102 4.80 23.47 -0.80
C GLU A 102 5.39 24.49 0.18
N GLN A 103 6.01 24.02 1.25
CA GLN A 103 6.69 24.86 2.23
C GLN A 103 7.77 25.74 1.59
N SER A 104 8.50 25.24 0.59
CA SER A 104 9.53 26.03 -0.10
C SER A 104 8.94 27.18 -0.91
N ARG A 105 7.70 27.05 -1.40
CA ARG A 105 7.00 28.05 -2.21
C ARG A 105 6.22 29.05 -1.37
N THR A 106 5.51 28.56 -0.35
CA THR A 106 4.50 29.36 0.37
C THR A 106 4.84 29.58 1.84
N GLY A 107 5.91 28.96 2.35
CA GLY A 107 6.25 28.98 3.76
C GLY A 107 5.30 28.12 4.61
N GLY A 108 5.26 28.39 5.92
CA GLY A 108 4.34 27.71 6.85
C GLY A 108 4.81 26.35 7.36
N SER A 109 3.95 25.69 8.13
CA SER A 109 4.16 24.36 8.70
C SER A 109 3.08 23.40 8.22
N PHE A 110 3.44 22.12 8.06
CA PHE A 110 2.58 21.09 7.48
C PHE A 110 2.50 19.87 8.40
N LEU A 111 1.31 19.30 8.49
CA LEU A 111 1.07 18.00 9.11
C LEU A 111 0.60 17.00 8.04
N ALA A 112 1.21 15.82 8.01
CA ALA A 112 0.73 14.67 7.24
C ALA A 112 0.37 13.54 8.22
N THR A 113 -0.88 13.07 8.19
CA THR A 113 -1.34 11.93 9.00
C THR A 113 -1.75 10.77 8.09
N LEU A 114 -1.15 9.60 8.30
CA LEU A 114 -1.44 8.37 7.56
C LEU A 114 -1.77 7.23 8.53
N ALA A 115 -2.56 6.27 8.04
CA ALA A 115 -2.97 5.10 8.79
C ALA A 115 -2.90 3.83 7.93
N LEU A 116 -2.36 2.74 8.49
CA LEU A 116 -2.31 1.43 7.81
C LEU A 116 -3.72 0.97 7.41
N ALA A 117 -4.71 1.12 8.29
CA ALA A 117 -6.10 0.76 8.01
C ALA A 117 -6.70 1.55 6.84
N ARG A 118 -6.25 2.79 6.60
CA ARG A 118 -6.67 3.56 5.43
C ARG A 118 -6.00 3.05 4.16
N THR A 119 -4.73 2.65 4.23
CA THR A 119 -4.06 1.99 3.10
C THR A 119 -4.74 0.66 2.78
N ALA A 120 -5.10 -0.13 3.79
CA ALA A 120 -5.84 -1.38 3.60
C ALA A 120 -7.21 -1.16 2.91
N ARG A 121 -7.98 -0.17 3.37
CA ARG A 121 -9.24 0.25 2.70
C ARG A 121 -8.99 0.65 1.24
N TRP A 122 -7.94 1.42 0.96
CA TRP A 122 -7.61 1.82 -0.40
C TRP A 122 -7.30 0.61 -1.30
N LEU A 123 -6.58 -0.39 -0.79
CA LEU A 123 -6.29 -1.63 -1.51
C LEU A 123 -7.55 -2.45 -1.81
N LEU A 124 -8.46 -2.56 -0.84
CA LEU A 124 -9.65 -3.40 -0.95
C LEU A 124 -10.76 -2.80 -1.83
N ASP A 125 -10.89 -1.48 -1.86
CA ASP A 125 -12.10 -0.84 -2.38
C ASP A 125 -11.88 0.13 -3.53
N ASP A 126 -10.72 0.78 -3.59
CA ASP A 126 -10.48 1.88 -4.52
C ASP A 126 -9.58 1.46 -5.71
N LEU A 127 -8.85 0.34 -5.58
CA LEU A 127 -7.98 -0.20 -6.64
C LEU A 127 -8.63 -1.34 -7.45
N THR A 128 -9.75 -1.89 -6.98
CA THR A 128 -10.49 -2.95 -7.66
C THR A 128 -11.40 -2.44 -8.79
N ASP A 129 -11.50 -1.13 -8.97
CA ASP A 129 -12.47 -0.46 -9.85
C ASP A 129 -11.87 0.04 -11.18
N ASP A 130 -10.58 -0.26 -11.46
CA ASP A 130 -9.92 0.10 -12.73
C ASP A 130 -10.24 -0.89 -13.88
N GLY A 131 -11.25 -1.76 -13.71
CA GLY A 131 -11.88 -2.51 -14.78
C GLY A 131 -12.75 -1.61 -15.65
N GLU A 132 -12.12 -0.87 -16.56
CA GLU A 132 -12.70 -0.37 -17.83
C GLU A 132 -14.08 0.32 -17.70
N ARG A 133 -14.09 1.63 -17.39
CA ARG A 133 -15.31 2.45 -17.53
C ARG A 133 -15.69 2.60 -19.01
N PRO A 134 -16.84 2.08 -19.49
CA PRO A 134 -17.37 2.52 -20.77
C PRO A 134 -17.96 3.93 -20.55
N SER A 135 -17.47 4.90 -21.29
CA SER A 135 -18.04 6.23 -21.38
C SER A 135 -19.46 6.18 -21.98
N GLY A 136 -20.46 6.58 -21.20
CA GLY A 136 -21.81 6.89 -21.69
C GLY A 136 -22.80 7.20 -20.55
N PRO A 137 -23.68 8.21 -20.67
CA PRO A 137 -24.67 8.50 -19.65
C PRO A 137 -25.96 7.72 -19.95
N GLU A 138 -26.29 6.71 -19.17
CA GLU A 138 -27.69 6.23 -19.13
C GLU A 138 -28.21 6.21 -17.70
N ARG A 139 -29.34 6.88 -17.52
CA ARG A 139 -30.08 7.01 -16.26
C ARG A 139 -30.59 5.64 -15.79
N PRO A 140 -30.70 5.37 -14.49
CA PRO A 140 -31.31 4.15 -14.00
C PRO A 140 -32.83 4.25 -14.08
N GLY A 141 -33.45 3.42 -14.92
CA GLY A 141 -34.83 2.95 -14.74
C GLY A 141 -34.85 1.70 -13.86
N PRO A 142 -35.96 1.39 -13.16
CA PRO A 142 -36.01 0.27 -12.23
C PRO A 142 -36.02 -1.06 -13.00
N ARG A 143 -35.12 -1.98 -12.67
CA ARG A 143 -35.13 -3.36 -13.18
C ARG A 143 -35.82 -4.30 -12.18
N PRO A 144 -36.65 -5.25 -12.65
CA PRO A 144 -37.33 -6.22 -11.81
C PRO A 144 -36.38 -7.35 -11.39
N GLU A 145 -36.69 -7.90 -10.22
CA GLU A 145 -35.97 -8.97 -9.54
C GLU A 145 -36.15 -10.29 -10.32
N THR A 146 -35.06 -10.84 -10.84
CA THR A 146 -35.03 -12.21 -11.38
C THR A 146 -33.83 -12.96 -10.82
N SER A 147 -34.13 -13.95 -9.99
CA SER A 147 -33.21 -14.93 -9.44
C SER A 147 -32.74 -15.88 -10.54
N GLY A 148 -31.57 -15.59 -11.11
CA GLY A 148 -30.85 -16.48 -12.02
C GLY A 148 -29.41 -16.69 -11.53
N PRO A 149 -28.72 -17.76 -11.97
CA PRO A 149 -27.34 -18.03 -11.56
C PRO A 149 -26.45 -16.85 -11.96
N ARG A 150 -25.70 -16.35 -10.99
CA ARG A 150 -24.79 -15.21 -11.14
C ARG A 150 -23.78 -15.55 -12.25
N PRO A 151 -23.69 -14.78 -13.35
CA PRO A 151 -22.68 -15.03 -14.36
C PRO A 151 -21.31 -14.87 -13.71
N GLU A 152 -20.49 -15.90 -13.89
CA GLU A 152 -19.08 -15.91 -13.51
C GLU A 152 -18.42 -14.67 -14.11
N THR A 153 -17.94 -13.79 -13.22
CA THR A 153 -17.25 -12.58 -13.65
C THR A 153 -15.94 -13.03 -14.29
N PRO A 154 -15.67 -12.73 -15.57
CA PRO A 154 -14.37 -13.03 -16.17
C PRO A 154 -13.29 -12.41 -15.29
N GLY A 155 -12.33 -13.22 -14.85
CA GLY A 155 -11.26 -12.78 -13.97
C GLY A 155 -10.66 -11.49 -14.52
N ALA A 156 -10.69 -10.42 -13.71
CA ALA A 156 -10.04 -9.17 -14.03
C ALA A 156 -8.63 -9.50 -14.55
N GLY A 157 -8.32 -9.08 -15.78
CA GLY A 157 -7.04 -9.40 -16.41
C GLY A 157 -5.92 -9.13 -15.42
N ALA A 158 -5.08 -10.14 -15.18
CA ALA A 158 -4.06 -10.07 -14.15
C ALA A 158 -3.21 -8.81 -14.37
N TYR A 159 -3.16 -7.94 -13.36
CA TYR A 159 -2.34 -6.74 -13.38
C TYR A 159 -0.88 -7.13 -13.64
N ASP A 160 -0.28 -6.62 -14.72
CA ASP A 160 1.14 -6.85 -15.01
C ASP A 160 2.02 -5.85 -14.22
N PRO A 161 2.81 -6.32 -13.23
CA PRO A 161 3.68 -5.47 -12.44
C PRO A 161 5.05 -5.23 -13.11
N ALA A 162 5.36 -5.84 -14.26
CA ALA A 162 6.72 -5.89 -14.82
C ALA A 162 7.41 -4.52 -14.93
N ARG A 163 6.68 -3.47 -15.30
CA ARG A 163 7.22 -2.10 -15.40
C ARG A 163 7.69 -1.48 -14.09
N HIS A 164 7.27 -2.04 -12.95
CA HIS A 164 7.62 -1.58 -11.61
C HIS A 164 8.65 -2.48 -10.93
N LEU A 165 9.16 -3.48 -11.65
CA LEU A 165 10.07 -4.47 -11.12
C LEU A 165 11.43 -4.40 -11.83
N GLY A 166 12.49 -4.61 -11.07
CA GLY A 166 13.85 -4.77 -11.55
C GLY A 166 14.42 -6.11 -11.10
N GLU A 167 15.55 -6.49 -11.68
CA GLU A 167 16.31 -7.67 -11.26
C GLU A 167 17.75 -7.29 -10.94
N THR A 168 18.28 -7.85 -9.85
CA THR A 168 19.65 -7.61 -9.43
C THR A 168 20.26 -8.88 -8.86
N ASP A 169 21.51 -9.18 -9.25
CA ASP A 169 22.29 -10.26 -8.64
C ASP A 169 22.81 -9.82 -7.26
N SER A 170 22.69 -10.73 -6.29
CA SER A 170 23.07 -10.47 -4.90
C SER A 170 23.72 -11.68 -4.24
N THR A 171 24.20 -11.49 -3.01
CA THR A 171 24.68 -12.60 -2.16
C THR A 171 23.61 -13.64 -1.80
N LEU A 172 22.34 -13.33 -2.08
CA LEU A 172 21.18 -14.23 -1.91
C LEU A 172 20.74 -14.87 -3.24
N GLY A 173 21.48 -14.65 -4.33
CA GLY A 173 21.11 -15.06 -5.69
C GLY A 173 20.52 -13.91 -6.50
N ARG A 174 19.95 -14.24 -7.67
CA ARG A 174 19.25 -13.28 -8.54
C ARG A 174 17.88 -12.98 -7.96
N LEU A 175 17.62 -11.70 -7.69
CA LEU A 175 16.39 -11.26 -7.05
C LEU A 175 15.59 -10.37 -7.99
N ARG A 176 14.26 -10.55 -7.99
CA ARG A 176 13.30 -9.64 -8.61
C ARG A 176 12.67 -8.79 -7.52
N HIS A 177 12.71 -7.47 -7.68
CA HIS A 177 12.31 -6.52 -6.62
C HIS A 177 11.59 -5.31 -7.19
N ALA A 178 10.82 -4.60 -6.34
CA ALA A 178 10.22 -3.32 -6.71
C ALA A 178 11.28 -2.26 -6.99
N LEU A 179 11.06 -1.44 -8.02
CA LEU A 179 11.85 -0.25 -8.30
C LEU A 179 11.45 0.91 -7.36
N PRO A 180 12.30 1.93 -7.19
CA PRO A 180 11.92 3.14 -6.47
C PRO A 180 10.60 3.72 -7.00
N PRO A 181 9.59 4.00 -6.15
CA PRO A 181 8.26 4.42 -6.59
C PRO A 181 8.20 5.88 -7.05
N VAL A 182 9.34 6.58 -7.06
CA VAL A 182 9.46 7.98 -7.47
C VAL A 182 10.60 8.09 -8.47
N SER A 183 10.32 8.74 -9.60
CA SER A 183 11.31 9.06 -10.64
C SER A 183 11.20 10.54 -11.01
N PHE A 184 12.34 11.20 -11.13
CA PHE A 184 12.50 12.58 -11.58
C PHE A 184 13.89 12.74 -12.21
N ASP A 185 14.14 13.85 -12.91
CA ASP A 185 15.44 14.09 -13.55
C ASP A 185 16.58 14.14 -12.50
N GLY A 186 17.60 13.30 -12.70
CA GLY A 186 18.68 13.09 -11.75
C GLY A 186 18.37 12.17 -10.56
N ALA A 187 17.16 11.59 -10.45
CA ALA A 187 16.86 10.59 -9.42
C ALA A 187 17.56 9.24 -9.71
N PRO A 188 17.86 8.44 -8.67
CA PRO A 188 18.32 7.07 -8.88
C PRO A 188 17.29 6.25 -9.67
N ALA A 189 17.74 5.57 -10.73
CA ALA A 189 16.89 4.67 -11.51
C ALA A 189 16.61 3.33 -10.78
N THR A 190 17.44 2.98 -9.80
CA THR A 190 17.34 1.76 -9.00
C THR A 190 17.97 1.97 -7.62
N TRP A 191 17.91 0.95 -6.77
CA TRP A 191 18.54 0.93 -5.45
C TRP A 191 20.08 0.99 -5.57
N THR A 192 20.72 1.78 -4.71
CA THR A 192 22.18 2.04 -4.75
C THR A 192 23.02 0.78 -4.57
N THR A 193 22.50 -0.21 -3.84
CA THR A 193 23.17 -1.48 -3.57
C THR A 193 22.19 -2.65 -3.65
N PRO A 194 22.62 -3.83 -4.11
CA PRO A 194 21.83 -5.04 -4.00
C PRO A 194 21.57 -5.38 -2.52
N PRO A 195 20.49 -6.10 -2.21
CA PRO A 195 20.22 -6.55 -0.84
C PRO A 195 21.30 -7.54 -0.37
N GLY A 196 21.73 -7.36 0.88
CA GLY A 196 22.67 -8.22 1.58
C GLY A 196 21.99 -9.21 2.52
N ARG A 197 22.78 -10.03 3.20
CA ARG A 197 22.29 -10.88 4.29
C ARG A 197 21.84 -9.98 5.45
N CYS A 198 20.76 -10.36 6.13
CA CYS A 198 20.28 -9.59 7.28
C CYS A 198 21.39 -9.44 8.34
N GLY A 199 21.60 -8.22 8.83
CA GLY A 199 22.59 -7.91 9.86
C GLY A 199 24.03 -7.74 9.38
N THR A 200 24.31 -7.77 8.06
CA THR A 200 25.68 -7.58 7.55
C THR A 200 26.05 -6.14 7.22
N ASP A 201 25.06 -5.24 7.10
CA ASP A 201 25.30 -3.85 6.76
C ASP A 201 25.83 -3.06 7.97
N ALA A 202 26.81 -2.19 7.71
CA ALA A 202 27.25 -1.22 8.71
C ALA A 202 26.12 -0.21 8.98
N PRO A 203 25.90 0.21 10.24
CA PRO A 203 24.86 1.17 10.59
C PRO A 203 25.25 2.61 10.20
N VAL A 204 25.41 2.85 8.89
CA VAL A 204 25.79 4.15 8.31
C VAL A 204 24.77 4.56 7.25
N TRP A 205 24.52 5.85 7.16
CA TRP A 205 23.76 6.42 6.04
C TRP A 205 24.71 6.54 4.84
N ARG A 206 24.34 5.92 3.72
CA ARG A 206 25.05 5.99 2.44
C ARG A 206 24.23 6.76 1.42
#